data_AF-A0A7X9RSW2-F1
#
_entry.id   AF-A0A7X9RSW2-F1
#
_cell.length_a   1.000
_cell.length_b   1.000
_cell.length_c   1.000
_cell.angle_alpha   90.00
_cell.angle_beta   90.00
_cell.angle_gamma   90.00
#
_symmetry.space_group_name_H-M   'P 1'
#
loop_
_entity.id
_entity.type
_entity.pdbx_description
1 polymer ?
#
loop_
_entity_poly.entity_id
_entity_poly.type
_entity_poly.pdbx_seq_one_letter_code
_entity_poly.pdbx_strand_id
1 'polypeptide(L)'
;MKTYTNFLLLLFLFSCGNNNQKIESYQQKIAELDSINLSLENKVKEGDIQINTLKGVTDKWDQEALRETNESLLGQLRTLKMDFNRLSKKGKTDPKVFYSFLEFNLPPKLYKSFQTLSATYRVSPAVNPFFVKGHFNEDEEEDYAIFIENIENNKKGIAVFLGGDFEKHYVFGAGNELNKDGFDLNGTLALSVTNTANVWIKEDEPEPVIKSPQVIYIGFTNFSSSVAYLEDEKLKLYWQAD
;
A
#
# COMPACT_ATOMS: atom_id res chain seq x y z
N MET A 1 86.51 16.62 24.69
CA MET A 1 85.67 16.30 23.51
C MET A 1 85.24 14.82 23.57
N LYS A 2 84.37 14.42 24.53
CA LYS A 2 83.89 13.02 24.71
C LYS A 2 82.52 12.93 25.42
N THR A 3 81.58 13.81 25.10
CA THR A 3 80.26 13.79 25.78
C THR A 3 79.04 13.94 24.88
N TYR A 4 79.21 14.17 23.57
CA TYR A 4 78.07 14.37 22.66
C TYR A 4 77.70 13.13 21.83
N THR A 5 78.52 12.09 21.81
CA THR A 5 78.27 10.90 20.97
C THR A 5 77.25 9.93 21.59
N ASN A 6 77.08 9.93 22.93
CA ASN A 6 76.15 9.01 23.61
C ASN A 6 74.69 9.46 23.57
N PHE A 7 74.40 10.75 23.33
CA PHE A 7 73.02 11.26 23.34
C PHE A 7 72.29 10.98 22.02
N LEU A 8 73.02 10.99 20.89
CA LEU A 8 72.48 10.68 19.57
C LEU A 8 72.15 9.19 19.40
N LEU A 9 72.92 8.29 20.02
CA LEU A 9 72.67 6.85 19.97
C LEU A 9 71.44 6.45 20.81
N LEU A 10 71.17 7.16 21.91
CA LEU A 10 69.94 6.97 22.70
C LEU A 10 68.69 7.44 21.95
N LEU A 11 68.76 8.58 21.23
CA LEU A 11 67.63 9.10 20.43
C LEU A 11 67.23 8.17 19.27
N PHE A 12 68.17 7.45 18.66
CA PHE A 12 67.87 6.46 17.62
C PHE A 12 67.21 5.19 18.15
N LEU A 13 67.50 4.78 19.39
CA LEU A 13 66.86 3.60 20.00
C LEU A 13 65.40 3.85 20.42
N PHE A 14 65.03 5.10 20.73
CA PHE A 14 63.65 5.46 21.09
C PHE A 14 62.72 5.71 19.88
N SER A 15 63.25 5.87 18.66
CA SER A 15 62.44 6.13 17.46
C SER A 15 61.89 4.87 16.77
N CYS A 16 62.41 3.68 17.07
CA CYS A 16 61.97 2.43 16.42
C CYS A 16 60.78 1.75 17.11
N GLY A 17 60.60 1.94 18.43
CA GLY A 17 59.54 1.25 19.19
C GLY A 17 58.12 1.69 18.82
N ASN A 18 57.92 2.97 18.52
CA ASN A 18 56.60 3.56 18.26
C ASN A 18 56.10 3.29 16.83
N ASN A 19 57.01 3.03 15.87
CA ASN A 19 56.65 2.72 14.49
C ASN A 19 56.24 1.25 14.31
N ASN A 20 56.86 0.33 15.04
CA ASN A 20 56.50 -1.10 14.97
C ASN A 20 55.08 -1.36 15.47
N GLN A 21 54.65 -0.73 16.57
CA GLN A 21 53.28 -0.85 17.06
C GLN A 21 52.24 -0.32 16.06
N LYS A 22 52.55 0.76 15.33
CA LYS A 22 51.67 1.28 14.27
C LYS A 22 51.62 0.33 13.06
N ILE A 23 52.74 -0.27 12.69
CA ILE A 23 52.79 -1.26 11.60
C ILE A 23 51.97 -2.49 11.97
N GLU A 24 52.10 -3.02 13.19
CA GLU A 24 51.29 -4.14 13.69
C GLU A 24 49.80 -3.80 13.72
N SER A 25 49.45 -2.59 14.16
CA SER A 25 48.06 -2.10 14.13
C SER A 25 47.49 -2.01 12.72
N TYR A 26 48.27 -1.53 11.74
CA TYR A 26 47.84 -1.50 10.35
C TYR A 26 47.72 -2.90 9.74
N GLN A 27 48.62 -3.83 10.09
CA GLN A 27 48.54 -5.22 9.64
C GLN A 27 47.29 -5.91 10.21
N GLN A 28 46.94 -5.66 11.47
CA GLN A 28 45.69 -6.14 12.07
C GLN A 28 44.47 -5.58 11.34
N LYS A 29 44.48 -4.28 11.02
CA LYS A 29 43.37 -3.64 10.29
C LYS A 29 43.23 -4.16 8.87
N ILE A 30 44.34 -4.46 8.18
CA ILE A 30 44.31 -5.11 6.86
C ILE A 30 43.68 -6.50 6.97
N ALA A 31 44.10 -7.31 7.95
CA ALA A 31 43.54 -8.64 8.16
C ALA A 31 42.03 -8.60 8.50
N GLU A 32 41.60 -7.61 9.28
CA GLU A 32 40.19 -7.38 9.59
C GLU A 32 39.39 -7.00 8.32
N LEU A 33 39.93 -6.09 7.50
CA LEU A 33 39.32 -5.69 6.23
C LEU A 33 39.23 -6.87 5.24
N ASP A 34 40.26 -7.71 5.18
CA ASP A 34 40.25 -8.91 4.35
C ASP A 34 39.18 -9.91 4.80
N SER A 35 39.00 -10.06 6.12
CA SER A 35 37.93 -10.89 6.69
C SER A 35 36.54 -10.35 6.37
N ILE A 36 36.36 -9.02 6.47
CA ILE A 36 35.10 -8.34 6.12
C ILE A 36 34.80 -8.51 4.62
N ASN A 37 35.80 -8.32 3.75
CA ASN A 37 35.64 -8.48 2.32
C ASN A 37 35.21 -9.90 1.96
N LEU A 38 35.86 -10.91 2.56
CA LEU A 38 35.49 -12.31 2.35
C LEU A 38 34.04 -12.59 2.81
N SER A 39 33.62 -12.00 3.93
CA SER A 39 32.24 -12.11 4.41
C SER A 39 31.25 -11.48 3.44
N LEU A 40 31.57 -10.30 2.90
CA LEU A 40 30.74 -9.61 1.92
C LEU A 40 30.63 -10.39 0.60
N GLU A 41 31.74 -10.94 0.09
CA GLU A 41 31.74 -11.78 -1.10
C GLU A 41 30.83 -13.00 -0.95
N ASN A 42 30.85 -13.65 0.22
CA ASN A 42 29.96 -14.78 0.49
C ASN A 42 28.50 -14.35 0.54
N LYS A 43 28.18 -13.20 1.17
CA LYS A 43 26.82 -12.65 1.18
C LYS A 43 26.31 -12.30 -0.22
N VAL A 44 27.17 -11.78 -1.09
CA VAL A 44 26.82 -11.50 -2.49
C VAL A 44 26.48 -12.80 -3.22
N LYS A 45 27.30 -13.84 -3.07
CA LYS A 45 27.03 -15.17 -3.67
C LYS A 45 25.72 -15.78 -3.15
N GLU A 46 25.43 -15.67 -1.86
CA GLU A 46 24.16 -16.12 -1.29
C GLU A 46 22.97 -15.34 -1.88
N GLY A 47 23.11 -14.01 -2.02
CA GLY A 47 22.12 -13.17 -2.69
C GLY A 47 21.88 -13.58 -4.15
N ASP A 48 22.93 -13.87 -4.91
CA ASP A 48 22.83 -14.34 -6.29
C ASP A 48 22.06 -15.67 -6.41
N ILE A 49 22.28 -16.60 -5.47
CA ILE A 49 21.55 -17.88 -5.40
C ILE A 49 20.07 -17.63 -5.12
N GLN A 50 19.74 -16.72 -4.19
CA GLN A 50 18.36 -16.38 -3.86
C GLN A 50 17.65 -15.70 -5.04
N ILE A 51 18.31 -14.74 -5.71
CA ILE A 51 17.77 -14.07 -6.90
C ILE A 51 17.52 -15.08 -8.01
N ASN A 52 18.45 -15.99 -8.28
CA ASN A 52 18.28 -17.00 -9.32
C ASN A 52 17.16 -18.00 -9.00
N THR A 53 16.98 -18.33 -7.71
CA THR A 53 15.88 -19.17 -7.24
C THR A 53 14.54 -18.46 -7.41
N LEU A 54 14.45 -17.19 -7.01
CA LEU A 54 13.26 -16.35 -7.20
C LEU A 54 12.94 -16.20 -8.68
N LYS A 55 13.94 -15.93 -9.52
CA LYS A 55 13.78 -15.85 -10.97
C LYS A 55 13.24 -17.16 -11.55
N GLY A 56 13.77 -18.31 -11.15
CA GLY A 56 13.25 -19.61 -11.55
C GLY A 56 11.83 -19.91 -11.05
N VAL A 57 11.40 -19.31 -9.94
CA VAL A 57 10.00 -19.35 -9.47
C VAL A 57 9.12 -18.39 -10.29
N THR A 58 9.61 -17.20 -10.63
CA THR A 58 8.91 -16.22 -11.47
C THR A 58 8.73 -16.72 -12.90
N ASP A 59 9.73 -17.39 -13.47
CA ASP A 59 9.65 -18.00 -14.80
C ASP A 59 8.66 -19.18 -14.84
N LYS A 60 8.36 -19.82 -13.69
CA LYS A 60 7.30 -20.83 -13.55
C LYS A 60 5.90 -20.23 -13.46
N TRP A 61 5.76 -18.95 -13.16
CA TRP A 61 4.52 -18.22 -13.43
C TRP A 61 4.52 -17.87 -14.90
N ASP A 62 4.06 -18.81 -15.72
CA ASP A 62 3.90 -18.60 -17.15
C ASP A 62 2.89 -17.46 -17.36
N GLN A 63 3.44 -16.25 -17.51
CA GLN A 63 2.69 -15.02 -17.71
C GLN A 63 1.84 -15.10 -18.97
N GLU A 64 2.28 -15.90 -19.95
CA GLU A 64 1.54 -16.15 -21.18
C GLU A 64 0.34 -17.06 -20.91
N ALA A 65 0.52 -18.17 -20.19
CA ALA A 65 -0.60 -19.01 -19.77
C ALA A 65 -1.63 -18.25 -18.90
N LEU A 66 -1.17 -17.36 -18.02
CA LEU A 66 -2.05 -16.47 -17.25
C LEU A 66 -2.77 -15.46 -18.15
N ARG A 67 -2.08 -14.87 -19.13
CA ARG A 67 -2.66 -13.94 -20.12
C ARG A 67 -3.71 -14.66 -20.96
N GLU A 68 -3.40 -15.83 -21.50
CA GLU A 68 -4.31 -16.67 -22.29
C GLU A 68 -5.54 -17.08 -21.47
N THR A 69 -5.35 -17.46 -20.20
CA THR A 69 -6.45 -17.77 -19.28
C THR A 69 -7.35 -16.56 -19.05
N ASN A 70 -6.76 -15.38 -18.83
CA ASN A 70 -7.51 -14.13 -18.65
C ASN A 70 -8.27 -13.73 -19.92
N GLU A 71 -7.66 -13.84 -21.09
CA GLU A 71 -8.31 -13.57 -22.38
C GLU A 71 -9.47 -14.54 -22.64
N SER A 72 -9.28 -15.82 -22.32
CA SER A 72 -10.32 -16.85 -22.39
C SER A 72 -11.51 -16.53 -21.46
N LEU A 73 -11.23 -16.18 -20.20
CA LEU A 73 -12.24 -15.78 -19.22
C LEU A 73 -13.01 -14.53 -19.66
N LEU A 74 -12.31 -13.52 -20.19
CA LEU A 74 -12.93 -12.31 -20.74
C LEU A 74 -13.84 -12.64 -21.93
N GLY A 75 -13.43 -13.57 -22.79
CA GLY A 75 -14.24 -14.07 -23.90
C GLY A 75 -15.53 -14.74 -23.40
N GLN A 76 -15.43 -15.61 -22.40
CA GLN A 76 -16.59 -16.27 -21.78
C GLN A 76 -17.54 -15.24 -21.14
N LEU A 77 -17.01 -14.24 -20.44
CA LEU A 77 -17.79 -13.17 -19.82
C LEU A 77 -18.57 -12.35 -20.86
N ARG A 78 -17.96 -12.03 -22.00
CA ARG A 78 -18.63 -11.30 -23.09
C ARG A 78 -19.78 -12.10 -23.68
N THR A 79 -19.58 -13.39 -23.93
CA THR A 79 -20.62 -14.30 -24.44
C THR A 79 -21.79 -14.38 -23.48
N LEU A 80 -21.50 -14.60 -22.20
CA LEU A 80 -22.51 -14.70 -21.16
C LEU A 80 -23.31 -13.39 -21.02
N LYS A 81 -22.64 -12.23 -21.12
CA LYS A 81 -23.29 -10.91 -21.14
C LYS A 81 -24.23 -10.73 -22.34
N MET A 82 -23.83 -11.18 -23.52
CA MET A 82 -24.67 -11.13 -24.72
C MET A 82 -25.92 -12.03 -24.58
N ASP A 83 -25.73 -13.25 -24.09
CA ASP A 83 -26.84 -14.18 -23.84
C ASP A 83 -27.81 -13.64 -22.81
N PHE A 84 -27.31 -13.05 -21.74
CA PHE A 84 -28.15 -12.41 -20.74
C PHE A 84 -28.93 -11.21 -21.30
N ASN A 85 -28.29 -10.33 -22.07
CA ASN A 85 -28.98 -9.23 -22.74
C ASN A 85 -30.09 -9.73 -23.67
N ARG A 86 -29.86 -10.87 -24.35
CA ARG A 86 -30.86 -11.51 -25.21
C ARG A 86 -32.02 -12.09 -24.39
N LEU A 87 -31.78 -12.67 -23.23
CA LEU A 87 -32.81 -13.20 -22.33
C LEU A 87 -33.61 -12.07 -21.66
N SER A 88 -32.94 -10.98 -21.28
CA SER A 88 -33.54 -9.80 -20.70
C SER A 88 -34.50 -9.10 -21.68
N LYS A 89 -34.07 -8.92 -22.94
CA LYS A 89 -34.94 -8.40 -24.01
C LYS A 89 -36.18 -9.27 -24.28
N LYS A 90 -36.14 -10.56 -23.94
CA LYS A 90 -37.26 -11.50 -24.08
C LYS A 90 -38.16 -11.53 -22.84
N GLY A 91 -37.92 -10.67 -21.83
CA GLY A 91 -38.64 -10.66 -20.56
C GLY A 91 -38.45 -11.94 -19.72
N LYS A 92 -37.44 -12.76 -20.04
CA LYS A 92 -37.19 -14.04 -19.36
C LYS A 92 -36.21 -13.93 -18.19
N THR A 93 -35.50 -12.82 -18.08
CA THR A 93 -34.59 -12.50 -16.97
C THR A 93 -34.69 -11.00 -16.66
N ASP A 94 -34.77 -10.63 -15.38
CA ASP A 94 -34.64 -9.22 -15.00
C ASP A 94 -33.19 -8.77 -15.29
N PRO A 95 -32.94 -7.70 -16.08
CA PRO A 95 -31.58 -7.23 -16.39
C PRO A 95 -30.69 -6.99 -15.16
N LYS A 96 -31.27 -6.86 -13.96
CA LYS A 96 -30.55 -6.74 -12.69
C LYS A 96 -29.79 -8.00 -12.26
N VAL A 97 -30.14 -9.18 -12.79
CA VAL A 97 -29.61 -10.49 -12.34
C VAL A 97 -28.20 -10.80 -12.87
N PHE A 98 -27.67 -10.06 -13.84
CA PHE A 98 -26.29 -10.33 -14.32
C PHE A 98 -25.21 -9.58 -13.56
N TYR A 99 -25.61 -8.51 -12.87
CA TYR A 99 -24.70 -7.80 -11.98
C TYR A 99 -24.49 -8.56 -10.65
N SER A 100 -25.25 -9.62 -10.38
CA SER A 100 -25.12 -10.41 -9.15
C SER A 100 -24.05 -11.50 -9.17
N PHE A 101 -23.45 -11.85 -10.33
CA PHE A 101 -22.23 -12.69 -10.32
C PHE A 101 -20.98 -11.91 -9.89
N LEU A 102 -21.09 -10.58 -9.86
CA LEU A 102 -20.21 -9.65 -9.14
C LEU A 102 -20.96 -9.10 -7.92
N GLU A 103 -21.85 -9.87 -7.27
CA GLU A 103 -22.16 -9.63 -5.86
C GLU A 103 -20.83 -9.79 -5.12
N PHE A 104 -20.11 -8.68 -5.08
CA PHE A 104 -19.14 -8.36 -4.06
C PHE A 104 -19.57 -9.07 -2.78
N ASN A 105 -18.69 -9.89 -2.18
CA ASN A 105 -18.94 -10.56 -0.90
C ASN A 105 -19.05 -9.53 0.26
N LEU A 106 -19.87 -8.49 0.07
CA LEU A 106 -20.24 -7.53 1.08
C LEU A 106 -21.13 -8.26 2.07
N PRO A 107 -20.93 -8.03 3.38
CA PRO A 107 -21.85 -8.50 4.40
C PRO A 107 -23.31 -8.14 4.04
N PRO A 108 -24.30 -9.01 4.29
CA PRO A 108 -25.69 -8.76 3.88
C PRO A 108 -26.28 -7.43 4.39
N LYS A 109 -25.87 -6.98 5.59
CA LYS A 109 -26.26 -5.67 6.14
C LYS A 109 -25.68 -4.52 5.32
N LEU A 110 -24.38 -4.59 4.99
CA LEU A 110 -23.70 -3.61 4.16
C LEU A 110 -24.29 -3.53 2.76
N TYR A 111 -24.59 -4.68 2.14
CA TYR A 111 -25.21 -4.74 0.83
C TYR A 111 -26.57 -4.03 0.81
N LYS A 112 -27.45 -4.30 1.78
CA LYS A 112 -28.75 -3.62 1.91
C LYS A 112 -28.59 -2.11 2.06
N SER A 113 -27.60 -1.69 2.83
CA SER A 113 -27.31 -0.27 3.07
C SER A 113 -26.83 0.40 1.79
N PHE A 114 -25.91 -0.23 1.07
CA PHE A 114 -25.42 0.26 -0.21
C PHE A 114 -26.51 0.32 -1.29
N GLN A 115 -27.54 -0.54 -1.25
CA GLN A 115 -28.65 -0.45 -2.21
C GLN A 115 -29.35 0.92 -2.19
N THR A 116 -29.37 1.63 -1.06
CA THR A 116 -29.91 2.99 -0.96
C THR A 116 -29.14 4.00 -1.83
N LEU A 117 -27.85 3.74 -2.06
CA LEU A 117 -26.94 4.55 -2.88
C LEU A 117 -26.85 4.10 -4.34
N SER A 118 -27.41 2.94 -4.67
CA SER A 118 -27.19 2.26 -5.96
C SER A 118 -27.73 2.99 -7.19
N ALA A 119 -28.62 3.97 -7.00
CA ALA A 119 -29.10 4.83 -8.08
C ALA A 119 -28.02 5.82 -8.57
N THR A 120 -27.12 6.22 -7.68
CA THR A 120 -26.08 7.24 -7.96
C THR A 120 -24.70 6.61 -8.10
N TYR A 121 -24.44 5.54 -7.36
CA TYR A 121 -23.11 4.94 -7.25
C TYR A 121 -23.14 3.45 -7.56
N ARG A 122 -22.04 2.95 -8.12
CA ARG A 122 -21.75 1.51 -8.23
C ARG A 122 -20.48 1.19 -7.46
N VAL A 123 -20.37 -0.03 -6.94
CA VAL A 123 -19.10 -0.50 -6.38
C VAL A 123 -18.07 -0.60 -7.50
N SER A 124 -16.89 -0.02 -7.28
CA SER A 124 -15.82 0.02 -8.28
C SER A 124 -14.85 -1.13 -8.04
N PRO A 125 -14.70 -2.08 -8.99
CA PRO A 125 -13.73 -3.17 -8.87
C PRO A 125 -12.30 -2.72 -9.22
N ALA A 126 -12.07 -1.41 -9.40
CA ALA A 126 -10.77 -0.88 -9.80
C ALA A 126 -9.68 -1.02 -8.74
N VAL A 127 -10.06 -1.32 -7.49
CA VAL A 127 -9.17 -1.51 -6.35
C VAL A 127 -9.47 -2.85 -5.69
N ASN A 128 -8.44 -3.57 -5.23
CA ASN A 128 -8.58 -4.82 -4.50
C ASN A 128 -7.77 -4.75 -3.18
N PRO A 129 -8.41 -4.90 -2.00
CA PRO A 129 -9.84 -5.11 -1.83
C PRO A 129 -10.66 -3.85 -2.18
N PHE A 130 -11.82 -4.03 -2.81
CA PHE A 130 -12.74 -2.94 -3.15
C PHE A 130 -13.53 -2.47 -1.92
N PHE A 131 -13.41 -3.15 -0.78
CA PHE A 131 -13.94 -2.71 0.50
C PHE A 131 -13.00 -3.12 1.64
N VAL A 132 -13.00 -2.34 2.71
CA VAL A 132 -12.26 -2.64 3.94
C VAL A 132 -13.17 -2.49 5.15
N LYS A 133 -12.77 -3.10 6.26
CA LYS A 133 -13.49 -3.11 7.53
C LYS A 133 -12.57 -2.63 8.65
N GLY A 134 -13.08 -1.83 9.59
CA GLY A 134 -12.30 -1.26 10.68
C GLY A 134 -13.17 -0.45 11.65
N HIS A 135 -12.55 0.33 12.52
CA HIS A 135 -13.21 1.22 13.47
C HIS A 135 -12.91 2.68 13.10
N PHE A 136 -13.80 3.28 12.30
CA PHE A 136 -13.61 4.61 11.69
C PHE A 136 -14.28 5.74 12.48
N ASN A 137 -14.99 5.41 13.57
CA ASN A 137 -15.50 6.34 14.56
C ASN A 137 -15.01 5.97 15.98
N GLU A 138 -15.58 6.56 17.02
CA GLU A 138 -15.20 6.31 18.43
C GLU A 138 -15.98 5.15 19.07
N ASP A 139 -16.83 4.43 18.33
CA ASP A 139 -17.58 3.29 18.86
C ASP A 139 -16.79 1.96 18.74
N GLU A 140 -17.33 0.90 19.34
CA GLU A 140 -16.72 -0.45 19.30
C GLU A 140 -17.29 -1.33 18.16
N GLU A 141 -18.17 -0.79 17.32
CA GLU A 141 -18.81 -1.52 16.23
C GLU A 141 -17.90 -1.52 14.98
N GLU A 142 -18.05 -2.56 14.14
CA GLU A 142 -17.26 -2.69 12.91
C GLU A 142 -17.88 -1.85 11.79
N ASP A 143 -17.11 -0.87 11.30
CA ASP A 143 -17.44 -0.01 10.18
C ASP A 143 -16.90 -0.56 8.86
N TYR A 144 -17.45 -0.05 7.75
CA TYR A 144 -17.09 -0.50 6.41
C TYR A 144 -16.83 0.67 5.49
N ALA A 145 -15.78 0.57 4.67
CA ALA A 145 -15.51 1.52 3.60
C ALA A 145 -15.51 0.77 2.26
N ILE A 146 -16.29 1.24 1.31
CA ILE A 146 -16.44 0.65 -0.03
C ILE A 146 -15.90 1.63 -1.06
N PHE A 147 -15.06 1.15 -1.97
CA PHE A 147 -14.64 1.90 -3.14
C PHE A 147 -15.77 1.95 -4.17
N ILE A 148 -16.17 3.15 -4.54
CA ILE A 148 -17.35 3.41 -5.36
C ILE A 148 -17.00 4.28 -6.56
N GLU A 149 -17.89 4.28 -7.53
CA GLU A 149 -17.84 5.13 -8.71
C GLU A 149 -19.22 5.73 -8.95
N ASN A 150 -19.27 7.03 -9.21
CA ASN A 150 -20.48 7.72 -9.60
C ASN A 150 -20.88 7.32 -11.03
N ILE A 151 -22.13 6.89 -11.20
CA ILE A 151 -22.62 6.32 -12.46
C ILE A 151 -22.68 7.38 -13.57
N GLU A 152 -22.98 8.63 -13.23
CA GLU A 152 -23.18 9.71 -14.21
C GLU A 152 -21.85 10.26 -14.73
N ASN A 153 -20.90 10.51 -13.84
CA ASN A 153 -19.65 11.20 -14.19
C ASN A 153 -18.38 10.33 -14.12
N ASN A 154 -18.51 9.05 -13.75
CA ASN A 154 -17.43 8.06 -13.61
C ASN A 154 -16.30 8.47 -12.63
N LYS A 155 -16.53 9.46 -11.77
CA LYS A 155 -15.58 9.82 -10.71
C LYS A 155 -15.59 8.75 -9.62
N LYS A 156 -14.42 8.47 -9.05
CA LYS A 156 -14.21 7.45 -8.03
C LYS A 156 -14.14 8.07 -6.64
N GLY A 157 -14.53 7.28 -5.65
CA GLY A 157 -14.63 7.72 -4.27
C GLY A 157 -14.74 6.56 -3.29
N ILE A 158 -15.01 6.89 -2.04
CA ILE A 158 -15.24 5.93 -0.96
C ILE A 158 -16.58 6.26 -0.30
N ALA A 159 -17.40 5.23 -0.08
CA ALA A 159 -18.55 5.29 0.83
C ALA A 159 -18.18 4.60 2.14
N VAL A 160 -18.31 5.29 3.26
CA VAL A 160 -18.13 4.75 4.62
C VAL A 160 -19.49 4.54 5.24
N PHE A 161 -19.74 3.35 5.77
CA PHE A 161 -20.94 2.96 6.49
C PHE A 161 -20.57 2.63 7.93
N LEU A 162 -21.27 3.23 8.89
CA LEU A 162 -21.01 2.97 10.30
C LEU A 162 -21.72 1.70 10.76
N GLY A 163 -21.02 0.81 11.47
CA GLY A 163 -21.56 -0.47 11.91
C GLY A 163 -22.74 -0.34 12.88
N GLY A 164 -22.65 0.61 13.81
CA GLY A 164 -23.71 0.92 14.77
C GLY A 164 -24.97 1.53 14.15
N ASP A 165 -24.85 2.16 12.97
CA ASP A 165 -25.97 2.72 12.21
C ASP A 165 -25.69 2.66 10.71
N PHE A 166 -26.11 1.56 10.10
CA PHE A 166 -25.94 1.28 8.68
C PHE A 166 -26.74 2.23 7.76
N GLU A 167 -27.68 3.02 8.28
CA GLU A 167 -28.35 4.07 7.51
C GLU A 167 -27.44 5.31 7.38
N LYS A 168 -26.55 5.51 8.35
CA LYS A 168 -25.57 6.59 8.35
C LYS A 168 -24.36 6.21 7.49
N HIS A 169 -24.19 6.98 6.43
CA HIS A 169 -23.09 6.80 5.51
C HIS A 169 -22.48 8.14 5.12
N TYR A 170 -21.20 8.12 4.78
CA TYR A 170 -20.46 9.28 4.30
C TYR A 170 -19.82 8.93 2.97
N VAL A 171 -20.04 9.77 1.96
CA VAL A 171 -19.42 9.60 0.66
C VAL A 171 -18.38 10.68 0.46
N PHE A 172 -17.22 10.26 -0.02
CA PHE A 172 -16.07 11.10 -0.28
C PHE A 172 -15.51 10.83 -1.67
N GLY A 173 -15.11 11.89 -2.38
CA GLY A 173 -14.84 11.79 -3.82
C GLY A 173 -16.12 11.45 -4.60
N ALA A 174 -15.99 10.73 -5.71
CA ALA A 174 -17.10 10.33 -6.58
C ALA A 174 -18.00 11.53 -7.00
N GLY A 175 -17.38 12.70 -7.19
CA GLY A 175 -18.07 13.95 -7.54
C GLY A 175 -18.48 14.83 -6.35
N ASN A 176 -18.30 14.40 -5.10
CA ASN A 176 -18.47 15.24 -3.92
C ASN A 176 -17.19 16.04 -3.63
N GLU A 177 -17.33 17.21 -2.98
CA GLU A 177 -16.20 18.11 -2.68
C GLU A 177 -15.16 17.45 -1.77
N LEU A 178 -13.88 17.68 -2.12
CA LEU A 178 -12.71 17.28 -1.32
C LEU A 178 -12.19 18.49 -0.55
N ASN A 179 -11.61 18.27 0.63
CA ASN A 179 -10.78 19.30 1.25
C ASN A 179 -9.58 19.59 0.32
N LYS A 180 -9.54 20.82 -0.16
CA LYS A 180 -8.48 21.48 -0.96
C LYS A 180 -8.28 21.08 -2.43
N ASP A 181 -8.31 19.82 -2.87
CA ASP A 181 -7.88 19.48 -4.25
C ASP A 181 -8.67 18.37 -4.99
N GLY A 182 -9.99 18.55 -5.16
CA GLY A 182 -10.67 18.12 -6.40
C GLY A 182 -11.16 16.66 -6.58
N PHE A 183 -12.44 16.46 -6.22
CA PHE A 183 -13.49 15.60 -6.79
C PHE A 183 -13.33 14.09 -7.12
N ASP A 184 -12.14 13.49 -7.13
CA ASP A 184 -11.96 12.16 -7.72
C ASP A 184 -10.77 11.37 -7.14
N LEU A 185 -11.02 10.15 -6.65
CA LEU A 185 -9.99 9.19 -6.24
C LEU A 185 -9.49 8.34 -7.41
N ASN A 186 -9.27 8.99 -8.54
CA ASN A 186 -8.67 8.35 -9.69
C ASN A 186 -7.18 8.06 -9.43
N GLY A 187 -6.71 6.90 -9.89
CA GLY A 187 -5.36 6.44 -9.61
C GLY A 187 -5.20 5.77 -8.24
N THR A 188 -6.26 5.55 -7.45
CA THR A 188 -6.18 4.65 -6.29
C THR A 188 -5.80 3.24 -6.75
N LEU A 189 -4.78 2.68 -6.09
CA LEU A 189 -4.26 1.34 -6.32
C LEU A 189 -4.74 0.36 -5.25
N ALA A 190 -4.78 0.80 -4.00
CA ALA A 190 -5.07 -0.04 -2.85
C ALA A 190 -5.83 0.73 -1.76
N LEU A 191 -6.72 0.00 -1.08
CA LEU A 191 -7.31 0.40 0.19
C LEU A 191 -6.83 -0.55 1.28
N SER A 192 -6.48 0.00 2.44
CA SER A 192 -6.21 -0.77 3.66
C SER A 192 -6.67 -0.01 4.89
N VAL A 193 -6.56 -0.63 6.06
CA VAL A 193 -6.86 -0.01 7.36
C VAL A 193 -5.58 0.05 8.17
N THR A 194 -5.34 1.18 8.81
CA THR A 194 -4.23 1.37 9.74
C THR A 194 -4.72 2.02 11.02
N ASN A 195 -4.01 1.77 12.12
CA ASN A 195 -4.29 2.43 13.38
C ASN A 195 -3.86 3.90 13.31
N THR A 196 -4.60 4.78 13.97
CA THR A 196 -4.31 6.22 13.99
C THR A 196 -2.90 6.54 14.49
N ALA A 197 -2.37 5.74 15.42
CA ALA A 197 -1.00 5.87 15.91
C ALA A 197 0.10 5.64 14.85
N ASN A 198 -0.24 5.05 13.71
CA ASN A 198 0.68 4.77 12.61
C ASN A 198 0.54 5.78 11.45
N VAL A 199 -0.29 6.80 11.58
CA VAL A 199 -0.46 7.84 10.55
C VAL A 199 0.78 8.74 10.55
N TRP A 200 1.37 8.92 9.37
CA TRP A 200 2.57 9.74 9.22
C TRP A 200 2.20 11.19 9.01
N ILE A 201 2.51 12.02 10.00
CA ILE A 201 2.25 13.46 9.98
C ILE A 201 3.49 14.18 9.45
N LYS A 202 3.28 15.18 8.59
CA LYS A 202 4.35 16.00 8.01
C LYS A 202 4.82 17.00 9.06
N GLU A 203 6.14 17.19 9.19
CA GLU A 203 6.74 18.05 10.23
C GLU A 203 6.23 19.51 10.20
N ASP A 204 5.89 20.03 9.02
CA ASP A 204 5.49 21.44 8.82
C ASP A 204 3.98 21.67 8.63
N GLU A 205 3.14 20.63 8.80
CA GLU A 205 1.68 20.77 8.67
C GLU A 205 0.98 20.60 10.03
N PRO A 206 -0.14 21.30 10.27
CA PRO A 206 -0.93 21.09 11.48
C PRO A 206 -1.42 19.65 11.55
N GLU A 207 -1.23 19.00 12.70
CA GLU A 207 -1.66 17.62 12.91
C GLU A 207 -3.17 17.48 12.68
N PRO A 208 -3.63 16.46 11.93
CA PRO A 208 -5.05 16.20 11.79
C PRO A 208 -5.63 15.73 13.14
N VAL A 209 -6.83 16.23 13.48
CA VAL A 209 -7.54 15.80 14.69
C VAL A 209 -8.29 14.51 14.39
N ILE A 210 -7.60 13.37 14.49
CA ILE A 210 -8.17 12.04 14.24
C ILE A 210 -8.61 11.44 15.58
N LYS A 211 -9.94 11.33 15.79
CA LYS A 211 -10.49 10.71 17.01
C LYS A 211 -10.74 9.21 16.88
N SER A 212 -10.89 8.71 15.65
CA SER A 212 -11.13 7.29 15.41
C SER A 212 -9.90 6.44 15.78
N PRO A 213 -10.06 5.19 16.27
CA PRO A 213 -8.95 4.28 16.51
C PRO A 213 -8.22 3.89 15.23
N GLN A 214 -8.96 3.80 14.12
CA GLN A 214 -8.44 3.41 12.82
C GLN A 214 -8.84 4.40 11.72
N VAL A 215 -8.06 4.40 10.65
CA VAL A 215 -8.28 5.21 9.46
C VAL A 215 -8.15 4.37 8.20
N ILE A 216 -8.74 4.86 7.12
CA ILE A 216 -8.68 4.22 5.82
C ILE A 216 -7.42 4.72 5.12
N TYR A 217 -6.45 3.84 4.90
CA TYR A 217 -5.27 4.15 4.11
C TYR A 217 -5.57 3.96 2.62
N ILE A 218 -5.17 4.94 1.82
CA ILE A 218 -5.38 4.98 0.37
C ILE A 218 -4.02 5.14 -0.29
N GLY A 219 -3.59 4.11 -1.03
CA GLY A 219 -2.39 4.14 -1.85
C GLY A 219 -2.71 4.48 -3.31
N PHE A 220 -1.90 5.32 -3.94
CA PHE A 220 -2.09 5.76 -5.33
C PHE A 220 -0.99 5.23 -6.26
N THR A 221 -1.27 5.22 -7.57
CA THR A 221 -0.35 4.74 -8.62
C THR A 221 0.91 5.62 -8.79
N ASN A 222 0.89 6.85 -8.28
CA ASN A 222 2.04 7.76 -8.28
C ASN A 222 2.94 7.56 -7.04
N PHE A 223 2.75 6.47 -6.29
CA PHE A 223 3.46 6.15 -5.04
C PHE A 223 3.16 7.07 -3.85
N SER A 224 2.27 8.06 -4.02
CA SER A 224 1.77 8.84 -2.90
C SER A 224 0.73 8.06 -2.08
N SER A 225 0.48 8.52 -0.86
CA SER A 225 -0.56 7.97 -0.01
C SER A 225 -1.36 9.03 0.74
N SER A 226 -2.55 8.65 1.18
CA SER A 226 -3.38 9.49 2.04
C SER A 226 -4.13 8.62 3.05
N VAL A 227 -4.63 9.26 4.10
CA VAL A 227 -5.56 8.64 5.03
C VAL A 227 -6.89 9.38 5.01
N ALA A 228 -7.98 8.63 4.97
CA ALA A 228 -9.33 9.14 5.17
C ALA A 228 -9.82 8.79 6.58
N TYR A 229 -10.39 9.78 7.26
CA TYR A 229 -10.84 9.68 8.65
C TYR A 229 -12.08 10.55 8.88
N LEU A 230 -12.85 10.23 9.92
CA LEU A 230 -13.98 11.05 10.34
C LEU A 230 -13.55 12.10 11.37
N GLU A 231 -13.94 13.35 11.14
CA GLU A 231 -13.81 14.44 12.10
C GLU A 231 -15.10 15.25 12.09
N ASP A 232 -15.76 15.38 13.24
CA ASP A 232 -17.04 16.06 13.40
C ASP A 232 -18.11 15.63 12.37
N GLU A 233 -18.27 14.31 12.21
CA GLU A 233 -19.20 13.68 11.25
C GLU A 233 -18.94 14.06 9.79
N LYS A 234 -17.70 14.43 9.46
CA LYS A 234 -17.29 14.68 8.08
C LYS A 234 -16.09 13.81 7.75
N LEU A 235 -16.14 13.14 6.61
CA LEU A 235 -14.98 12.42 6.11
C LEU A 235 -13.97 13.43 5.58
N LYS A 236 -12.77 13.41 6.16
CA LYS A 236 -11.63 14.23 5.76
C LYS A 236 -10.55 13.35 5.17
N LEU A 237 -9.71 13.98 4.34
CA LEU A 237 -8.53 13.36 3.75
C LEU A 237 -7.30 14.12 4.21
N TYR A 238 -6.26 13.37 4.55
CA TYR A 238 -4.94 13.91 4.84
C TYR A 238 -3.89 13.20 3.96
N TRP A 239 -3.17 13.98 3.16
CA TRP A 239 -2.10 13.48 2.30
C TRP A 239 -0.84 13.27 3.13
N GLN A 240 -0.34 12.05 3.15
CA GLN A 240 0.90 11.73 3.87
C GLN A 240 2.10 12.15 3.02
N ALA A 241 3.23 12.46 3.68
CA ALA A 241 4.49 12.63 2.96
C ALA A 241 4.97 11.29 2.37
N ASP A 242 5.72 11.39 1.27
CA ASP A 242 6.48 10.28 0.69
C ASP A 242 7.66 9.89 1.60
#